data_AF-A0A443SS57-F1
#
_entry.id   AF-A0A443SS57-F1
#
_cell.length_a   1.000
_cell.length_b   1.000
_cell.length_c   1.000
_cell.angle_alpha   90.00
_cell.angle_beta   90.00
_cell.angle_gamma   90.00
#
_symmetry.space_group_name_H-M   'P 1'
#
loop_
_entity.id
_entity.type
_entity.pdbx_description
1 polymer ?
#
loop_
_entity_poly.entity_id
_entity_poly.type
_entity_poly.pdbx_seq_one_letter_code
_entity_poly.pdbx_strand_id
1 'polypeptide(L)' 'MSSNSWANNGQICIKCNALVYPHKQRPLEKPDGLDVSDQSKAHPQHLCEKCKKLGFYCRELR' A
#
# COMPACT_ATOMS: atom_id res chain seq x y z
N MET A 1 5.75 9.59 -0.06
CA MET A 1 4.49 8.95 -0.51
C MET A 1 4.14 7.78 0.41
N SER A 2 2.86 7.41 0.57
CA SER A 2 2.50 6.16 1.27
C SER A 2 2.96 4.99 0.42
N SER A 3 4.11 4.42 0.79
CA SER A 3 4.80 3.28 0.20
C SER A 3 3.99 1.98 0.04
N ASN A 4 2.73 1.99 0.45
CA ASN A 4 1.87 0.82 0.61
C ASN A 4 0.54 0.96 -0.14
N SER A 5 0.45 1.92 -1.05
CA SER A 5 -0.76 2.20 -1.83
C SER A 5 -0.70 1.38 -3.11
N TRP A 6 -1.31 0.19 -3.12
CA TRP A 6 -1.49 -0.53 -4.37
C TRP A 6 -2.60 0.13 -5.19
N ALA A 7 -2.47 0.10 -6.52
CA ALA A 7 -3.56 0.47 -7.40
C ALA A 7 -4.83 -0.29 -6.97
N ASN A 8 -5.96 0.41 -6.94
CA ASN A 8 -7.27 -0.08 -6.52
C ASN A 8 -7.36 -0.74 -5.12
N ASN A 9 -6.43 -0.49 -4.19
CA ASN A 9 -6.54 -0.97 -2.82
C ASN A 9 -6.41 0.17 -1.81
N GLY A 10 -7.23 0.12 -0.76
CA GLY A 10 -7.24 1.04 0.35
C GLY A 10 -6.39 0.59 1.54
N GLN A 11 -6.21 1.51 2.47
CA GLN A 11 -5.65 1.26 3.80
C GLN A 11 -6.64 1.70 4.87
N ILE A 12 -6.73 0.96 5.96
CA ILE A 12 -7.51 1.37 7.12
C ILE A 12 -6.73 2.45 7.86
N CYS A 13 -7.38 3.59 8.07
CA CYS A 13 -6.78 4.68 8.83
C CYS A 13 -6.76 4.31 10.33
N ILE A 14 -5.58 4.35 10.96
CA ILE A 14 -5.42 4.05 12.39
C ILE A 14 -6.19 5.00 13.32
N LYS A 15 -6.53 6.21 12.85
CA LYS A 15 -7.22 7.22 13.67
C LYS A 15 -8.74 7.03 13.67
N CYS A 16 -9.32 6.76 12.50
CA CYS A 16 -10.77 6.71 12.34
C CYS A 16 -11.32 5.33 11.96
N ASN A 17 -10.45 4.33 11.75
CA ASN A 17 -10.79 2.98 11.30
C ASN A 17 -11.59 2.89 9.99
N ALA A 18 -11.69 4.00 9.25
CA ALA A 18 -12.30 4.03 7.93
C ALA A 18 -11.33 3.46 6.88
N LEU A 19 -11.89 2.78 5.88
CA LEU A 19 -11.15 2.35 4.69
C LEU A 19 -10.88 3.57 3.79
N VAL A 20 -9.61 3.93 3.63
CA VAL A 20 -9.19 5.09 2.86
C VAL A 20 -8.56 4.64 1.55
N TYR A 21 -9.14 5.07 0.45
CA TYR A 21 -8.58 4.89 -0.89
C TYR A 21 -7.72 6.09 -1.29
N PRO A 22 -6.70 5.88 -2.13
CA PRO A 22 -5.93 6.99 -2.70
C PRO A 22 -6.86 7.95 -3.45
N HIS A 23 -6.83 9.24 -3.09
CA HIS A 23 -7.67 10.28 -3.72
C HIS A 23 -7.40 10.42 -5.22
N LYS A 24 -6.16 10.19 -5.66
CA LYS A 24 -5.77 10.12 -7.08
C LYS A 24 -4.81 8.95 -7.24
N GLN A 25 -5.12 8.04 -8.16
CA GLN A 25 -4.18 7.03 -8.64
C GLN A 25 -3.62 7.50 -9.97
N ARG A 26 -2.29 7.56 -10.07
CA ARG A 26 -1.59 7.81 -11.33
C ARG A 26 -0.85 6.54 -11.72
N PRO A 27 -0.62 6.30 -13.02
CA PRO A 27 0.32 5.27 -13.45
C PRO A 27 1.63 5.40 -12.67
N LEU A 28 2.18 4.27 -12.27
CA LEU A 28 3.44 4.24 -11.53
C LEU A 28 4.57 4.59 -12.51
N GLU A 29 4.91 5.87 -12.64
CA GLU A 29 6.15 6.29 -13.28
C GLU A 29 7.31 5.83 -12.41
N LYS A 30 8.27 5.11 -12.98
CA LYS A 30 9.48 4.75 -12.24
C LYS A 30 10.24 6.05 -11.98
N PRO A 31 10.41 6.49 -10.72
CA PRO A 31 11.23 7.65 -10.45
C PRO A 31 12.67 7.35 -10.88
N ASP A 32 13.44 8.35 -11.31
CA ASP A 32 14.86 8.28 -11.68
C ASP A 32 15.79 7.96 -10.48
N GLY A 33 15.36 7.09 -9.56
CA GLY A 33 16.15 6.56 -8.46
C GLY A 33 16.13 7.38 -7.16
N LEU A 34 15.55 8.58 -7.15
CA LEU A 34 15.56 9.48 -5.97
C LEU A 34 14.44 9.22 -4.95
N ASP A 35 13.32 8.61 -5.33
CA ASP A 35 12.22 8.26 -4.43
C ASP A 35 12.18 6.73 -4.19
N VAL A 36 13.26 6.22 -3.60
CA VAL A 36 13.35 4.82 -3.17
C VAL A 36 12.66 4.67 -1.83
N SER A 37 11.37 4.33 -1.89
CA SER A 37 10.72 3.77 -0.72
C SER A 37 11.43 2.49 -0.31
N ASP A 38 11.80 2.37 0.96
CA ASP A 38 12.37 1.16 1.52
C ASP A 38 11.41 -0.03 1.32
N GLN A 39 11.76 -0.91 0.39
CA GLN A 39 10.96 -2.09 0.05
C GLN A 39 11.13 -3.22 1.06
N SER A 40 12.15 -3.15 1.92
CA SER A 40 12.38 -4.11 3.00
C SER A 40 11.43 -3.87 4.17
N LYS A 41 10.97 -2.63 4.38
CA LYS A 41 10.10 -2.29 5.49
C LYS A 41 8.73 -2.96 5.35
N ALA A 42 8.42 -3.86 6.28
CA ALA A 42 7.12 -4.51 6.34
C ALA A 42 6.00 -3.49 6.62
N HIS A 43 4.85 -3.69 5.97
CA HIS A 43 3.66 -2.88 6.22
C HIS A 43 2.66 -3.65 7.09
N PRO A 44 1.82 -2.95 7.88
CA PRO A 44 0.83 -3.59 8.74
C PRO A 44 -0.26 -4.29 7.91
N GLN A 45 -0.30 -5.62 7.96
CA GLN A 45 -1.24 -6.45 7.20
C GLN A 45 -2.70 -6.16 7.56
N HIS A 46 -2.98 -5.96 8.84
CA HIS A 46 -4.32 -5.69 9.35
C HIS A 46 -4.92 -4.36 8.88
N LEU A 47 -4.11 -3.47 8.29
CA LEU A 47 -4.56 -2.22 7.69
C LEU A 47 -4.63 -2.28 6.16
N CYS A 48 -4.02 -3.27 5.52
CA CYS A 48 -3.98 -3.37 4.07
C CYS A 48 -5.19 -4.16 3.54
N GLU A 49 -6.00 -3.53 2.68
CA GLU A 49 -7.13 -4.20 2.05
C GLU A 49 -6.69 -5.42 1.22
N LYS A 50 -5.56 -5.32 0.51
CA LYS A 50 -5.00 -6.41 -0.30
C LYS A 50 -4.61 -7.61 0.57
N CYS A 51 -3.89 -7.40 1.68
CA CYS A 51 -3.53 -8.47 2.60
C CYS A 51 -4.77 -9.15 3.19
N LYS A 52 -5.80 -8.37 3.54
CA LYS A 52 -7.08 -8.94 4.03
C LYS A 52 -7.77 -9.81 2.98
N LYS A 53 -7.81 -9.38 1.72
CA LYS A 53 -8.40 -10.15 0.63
C LYS A 53 -7.62 -11.43 0.33
N LEU A 54 -6.30 -11.37 0.40
CA LEU A 54 -5.42 -12.52 0.14
C LEU A 54 -5.38 -13.51 1.31
N GLY A 55 -5.53 -13.03 2.55
CA GLY A 55 -5.32 -13.83 3.76
C GLY A 55 -3.84 -13.98 4.15
N PHE A 56 -2.91 -13.39 3.39
CA PHE A 56 -1.46 -13.42 3.64
C PHE A 56 -0.77 -12.13 3.15
N TYR A 57 0.54 -12.05 3.37
CA TYR A 57 1.32 -10.84 3.10
C TYR A 57 1.40 -10.53 1.60
N CYS A 58 0.81 -9.41 1.17
CA CYS A 58 0.61 -9.11 -0.25
C CYS A 58 1.89 -8.80 -1.07
N ARG A 59 3.06 -8.70 -0.43
CA ARG A 59 4.35 -8.57 -1.11
C ARG A 59 5.02 -9.93 -1.43
N GLU A 60 4.48 -11.05 -0.93
CA GLU A 60 4.95 -12.40 -1.30
C GLU A 60 4.54 -12.82 -2.72
N LEU A 61 3.53 -12.16 -3.29
CA LEU A 61 3.10 -12.39 -4.68
C LEU A 61 3.99 -11.71 -5.73
N ARG A 62 5.14 -11.14 -5.34
CA ARG A 62 5.92 -10.25 -6.18
C ARG A 62 7.21 -10.89 -6.69
#